data_AF-A0A950GBR7-F1
#
_entry.id   AF-A0A950GBR7-F1
#
_cell.length_a   1.000
_cell.length_b   1.000
_cell.length_c   1.000
_cell.angle_alpha   90.00
_cell.angle_beta   90.00
_cell.angle_gamma   90.00
#
_symmetry.space_group_name_H-M   'P 1'
#
loop_
_entity.id
_entity.type
_entity.pdbx_description
1 polymer ?
#
loop_
_entity_poly.entity_id
_entity_poly.type
_entity_poly.pdbx_seq_one_letter_code
_entity_poly.pdbx_strand_id
1 'polypeptide(L)'
;MFDNLTARLSRTIEALRGKGRITEENIGEAMREVRVALLEADVALPVIKTFIESVKAKAVGAEVASSLTPGQAFIGILHRELVELMG
;
A
#
# COMPACT_ATOMS: atom_id res chain seq x y z
N MET A 1 -21.23 6.20 -12.88
CA MET A 1 -20.12 7.19 -12.74
C MET A 1 -18.93 6.61 -11.98
N PHE A 2 -19.17 5.81 -10.93
CA PHE A 2 -18.15 4.99 -10.24
C PHE A 2 -17.69 3.75 -11.03
N ASP A 3 -18.38 3.37 -12.10
CA ASP A 3 -18.12 2.13 -12.86
C ASP A 3 -16.74 2.09 -13.52
N ASN A 4 -16.21 3.24 -13.95
CA ASN A 4 -14.88 3.32 -14.54
C ASN A 4 -13.78 3.10 -13.49
N LEU A 5 -14.00 3.59 -12.27
CA LEU A 5 -13.11 3.37 -11.13
C LEU A 5 -13.12 1.90 -10.72
N THR A 6 -14.30 1.31 -10.59
CA THR A 6 -14.47 -0.12 -10.25
C THR A 6 -13.83 -1.02 -11.30
N ALA A 7 -14.00 -0.74 -12.59
CA ALA A 7 -13.38 -1.52 -13.67
C ALA A 7 -11.85 -1.39 -13.71
N ARG A 8 -11.29 -0.24 -13.33
CA ARG A 8 -9.83 -0.07 -13.20
C ARG A 8 -9.30 -0.82 -11.98
N LEU A 9 -9.96 -0.72 -10.83
CA LEU A 9 -9.57 -1.44 -9.61
C LEU A 9 -9.57 -2.96 -9.81
N SER A 10 -10.61 -3.51 -10.43
CA SER A 10 -10.71 -4.96 -10.68
C SER A 10 -9.58 -5.48 -11.56
N ARG A 11 -9.19 -4.72 -12.60
CA ARG A 11 -8.07 -5.09 -13.48
C ARG A 11 -6.73 -5.05 -12.75
N THR A 12 -6.53 -4.08 -11.86
CA THR A 12 -5.31 -4.00 -11.04
C THR A 12 -5.24 -5.16 -10.05
N ILE A 13 -6.37 -5.52 -9.45
CA ILE A 13 -6.48 -6.67 -8.54
C ILE A 13 -6.19 -7.98 -9.30
N GLU A 14 -6.71 -8.16 -10.52
CA GLU A 14 -6.39 -9.31 -11.36
C GLU A 14 -4.91 -9.38 -11.76
N ALA A 15 -4.31 -8.25 -12.13
CA ALA A 15 -2.89 -8.16 -12.47
C ALA A 15 -1.99 -8.50 -11.27
N LEU A 16 -2.40 -8.10 -10.06
CA LEU A 16 -1.72 -8.45 -8.81
C LEU A 16 -1.96 -9.92 -8.40
N ARG A 17 -3.15 -10.47 -8.69
CA ARG A 17 -3.47 -11.88 -8.46
C ARG A 17 -2.57 -12.82 -9.27
N GLY A 18 -2.09 -12.38 -10.44
CA GLY A 18 -1.17 -13.12 -11.30
C GLY A 18 0.29 -13.12 -10.82
N LYS A 19 0.68 -12.19 -9.95
CA LYS A 19 2.03 -12.14 -9.35
C LYS A 19 1.96 -12.66 -7.92
N GLY A 20 2.09 -13.98 -7.76
CA GLY A 20 1.96 -14.69 -6.47
C GLY A 20 2.95 -14.29 -5.36
N ARG A 21 3.84 -13.31 -5.57
CA ARG A 21 4.78 -12.81 -4.56
C ARG A 21 4.92 -11.30 -4.64
N ILE A 22 4.76 -10.65 -3.49
CA ILE A 22 5.26 -9.30 -3.26
C ILE A 22 6.77 -9.41 -3.03
N THR A 23 7.56 -8.57 -3.71
CA THR A 23 9.00 -8.44 -3.51
C THR A 23 9.30 -7.10 -2.84
N GLU A 24 10.46 -6.97 -2.19
CA GLU A 24 10.91 -5.68 -1.61
C GLU A 24 10.98 -4.57 -2.66
N GLU A 25 11.34 -4.92 -3.91
CA GLU A 25 11.36 -3.99 -5.03
C GLU A 25 9.97 -3.41 -5.33
N ASN A 26 8.95 -4.27 -5.45
CA ASN A 26 7.57 -3.84 -5.71
C ASN A 26 7.00 -3.01 -4.55
N ILE A 27 7.35 -3.35 -3.30
CA ILE A 27 6.98 -2.54 -2.12
C ILE A 27 7.64 -1.16 -2.21
N GLY A 28 8.92 -1.10 -2.57
CA GLY A 28 9.66 0.15 -2.71
C GLY A 28 9.06 1.07 -3.77
N GLU A 29 8.67 0.52 -4.92
CA GLU A 29 7.98 1.26 -5.98
C GLU A 29 6.63 1.79 -5.50
N ALA A 30 5.79 0.93 -4.90
CA ALA A 30 4.49 1.33 -4.37
C ALA A 30 4.61 2.43 -3.29
N MET A 31 5.61 2.35 -2.40
CA MET A 31 5.85 3.35 -1.37
C MET A 31 6.28 4.71 -1.93
N ARG A 32 6.98 4.73 -3.07
CA ARG A 32 7.31 6.00 -3.76
C ARG A 32 6.04 6.66 -4.30
N GLU A 33 5.15 5.90 -4.93
CA GLU A 33 3.88 6.45 -5.44
C GLU A 33 3.01 6.98 -4.29
N VAL A 34 2.88 6.22 -3.20
CA VAL A 34 2.13 6.64 -2.01
C VAL A 34 2.71 7.93 -1.42
N ARG A 35 4.04 8.07 -1.39
CA ARG A 35 4.69 9.31 -0.93
C ARG A 35 4.29 10.52 -1.77
N VAL A 36 4.28 10.37 -3.09
CA VAL A 36 3.89 11.46 -4.01
C VAL A 36 2.43 11.83 -3.78
N ALA A 37 1.54 10.84 -3.69
CA ALA A 37 0.13 11.07 -3.43
C ALA A 37 -0.14 11.79 -2.10
N LEU A 38 0.60 11.46 -1.04
CA LEU A 38 0.47 12.14 0.25
C LEU A 38 0.99 13.58 0.21
N LEU A 39 2.03 13.86 -0.58
CA LEU A 39 2.51 15.23 -0.79
C LEU A 39 1.51 16.08 -1.57
N GLU A 40 0.88 15.51 -2.59
CA GLU A 40 -0.18 16.17 -3.37
C GLU A 40 -1.45 16.43 -2.55
N ALA A 41 -1.67 15.65 -1.48
CA ALA A 41 -2.78 15.80 -0.55
C ALA A 41 -2.48 16.78 0.62
N ASP A 42 -1.45 17.62 0.51
CA ASP A 42 -1.01 18.59 1.53
C ASP A 42 -0.69 17.98 2.91
N VAL A 43 -0.25 16.71 2.95
CA VAL A 43 0.19 16.08 4.20
C VAL A 43 1.61 16.55 4.57
N ALA A 44 1.81 16.88 5.85
CA ALA A 44 3.10 17.37 6.33
C ALA A 44 4.22 16.31 6.18
N LEU A 45 5.40 16.73 5.71
CA LEU A 45 6.57 15.86 5.52
C LEU A 45 6.94 14.98 6.74
N PRO A 46 6.90 15.46 8.00
CA PRO A 46 7.18 14.62 9.17
C PRO A 46 6.18 13.47 9.33
N VAL A 47 4.91 13.71 8.99
CA VAL A 47 3.83 12.72 9.06
C VAL A 47 4.03 11.65 7.99
N ILE A 48 4.36 12.06 6.76
CA ILE A 48 4.67 11.14 5.66
C ILE A 48 5.85 10.23 5.98
N LYS A 49 6.92 10.77 6.57
CA LYS A 49 8.08 9.95 6.96
C LYS A 49 7.70 8.87 7.97
N THR A 50 6.99 9.26 9.03
CA THR A 50 6.56 8.35 10.08
C THR A 50 5.65 7.26 9.53
N PHE A 51 4.71 7.63 8.65
CA PHE A 51 3.82 6.70 7.96
C PHE A 51 4.59 5.67 7.12
N ILE A 52 5.51 6.13 6.27
CA ILE A 52 6.28 5.24 5.39
C ILE A 52 7.16 4.29 6.22
N GLU A 53 7.78 4.78 7.30
CA GLU A 53 8.58 3.94 8.21
C GLU A 53 7.73 2.84 8.86
N SER A 54 6.54 3.19 9.35
CA SER A 54 5.60 2.23 9.95
C SER A 54 5.13 1.17 8.94
N VAL A 55 4.67 1.59 7.76
CA VAL A 55 4.25 0.68 6.68
C VAL A 55 5.40 -0.25 6.28
N LYS A 56 6.61 0.27 6.12
CA LYS A 56 7.77 -0.52 5.69
C LYS A 56 8.19 -1.56 6.74
N ALA A 57 8.15 -1.20 8.03
CA ALA A 57 8.42 -2.14 9.12
C ALA A 57 7.41 -3.30 9.13
N LYS A 58 6.11 -3.01 8.95
CA LYS A 58 5.04 -4.03 8.90
C LYS A 58 5.04 -4.85 7.61
N ALA A 59 5.42 -4.24 6.48
CA ALA A 59 5.43 -4.87 5.17
C ALA A 59 6.64 -5.80 4.93
N VAL A 60 7.82 -5.47 5.47
CA VAL A 60 9.01 -6.34 5.44
C VAL A 60 8.93 -7.41 6.54
N GLY A 61 8.14 -7.16 7.59
CA GLY A 61 7.89 -8.10 8.67
C GLY A 61 7.08 -9.34 8.26
N ALA A 62 6.86 -10.22 9.25
CA ALA A 62 6.21 -11.51 9.05
C ALA A 62 4.78 -11.42 8.51
N GLU A 63 4.04 -10.31 8.70
CA GLU A 63 2.63 -10.18 8.30
C GLU A 63 2.39 -10.38 6.80
N VAL A 64 3.29 -9.89 5.94
CA VAL A 64 3.16 -10.04 4.48
C VAL A 64 3.84 -11.32 4.01
N ALA A 65 5.00 -11.64 4.56
CA ALA A 65 5.79 -12.81 4.16
C ALA A 65 5.11 -14.15 4.49
N SER A 66 4.31 -14.22 5.56
CA SER A 66 3.56 -15.42 5.95
C SER A 66 2.16 -15.50 5.34
N SER A 67 1.74 -14.50 4.57
CA SER A 67 0.39 -14.44 4.00
C SER A 67 0.26 -15.25 2.72
N LEU A 68 -0.83 -15.99 2.61
CA LEU A 68 -1.26 -16.66 1.36
C LEU A 68 -1.58 -15.65 0.24
N THR A 69 -1.85 -14.38 0.59
CA THR A 69 -2.17 -13.30 -0.33
C THR A 69 -1.41 -12.02 0.02
N PRO A 70 -0.09 -11.96 -0.24
CA PRO A 70 0.78 -10.91 0.25
C PRO A 70 0.40 -9.51 -0.26
N GLY A 71 -0.15 -9.39 -1.48
CA GLY A 71 -0.63 -8.10 -2.00
C GLY A 71 -1.83 -7.56 -1.23
N GLN A 72 -2.78 -8.43 -0.85
CA GLN A 72 -3.93 -8.03 -0.03
C GLN A 72 -3.52 -7.72 1.41
N ALA A 73 -2.55 -8.48 1.96
CA ALA A 73 -1.99 -8.19 3.27
C ALA A 73 -1.33 -6.79 3.30
N PHE A 74 -0.56 -6.45 2.28
CA PHE A 74 0.07 -5.15 2.13
C PHE A 74 -0.94 -4.00 2.05
N ILE A 75 -1.98 -4.14 1.22
CA ILE A 75 -3.07 -3.15 1.14
C ILE A 75 -3.75 -2.99 2.49
N GLY A 76 -3.99 -4.09 3.20
CA GLY A 76 -4.57 -4.08 4.55
C GLY A 76 -3.72 -3.32 5.56
N ILE A 77 -2.40 -3.51 5.54
CA ILE A 77 -1.46 -2.72 6.38
C ILE A 77 -1.58 -1.24 6.04
N LEU A 78 -1.52 -0.90 4.75
CA LEU A 78 -1.57 0.48 4.30
C LEU A 78 -2.85 1.19 4.76
N HIS A 79 -3.99 0.51 4.62
CA HIS A 79 -5.28 1.03 5.09
C HIS A 79 -5.30 1.22 6.61
N ARG A 80 -4.79 0.27 7.39
CA ARG A 80 -4.74 0.39 8.86
C ARG A 80 -3.90 1.59 9.29
N GLU A 81 -2.73 1.78 8.69
CA GLU A 81 -1.88 2.94 8.98
C GLU A 81 -2.56 4.26 8.62
N LEU A 82 -3.29 4.31 7.50
CA LEU A 82 -4.01 5.52 7.10
C LEU A 82 -5.14 5.83 8.09
N VAL A 83 -5.85 4.82 8.56
CA VAL A 83 -6.90 4.99 9.59
C VAL A 83 -6.28 5.47 10.90
N GLU A 84 -5.20 4.85 11.38
CA GLU A 84 -4.50 5.32 12.60
C GLU A 84 -4.02 6.77 12.49
N LEU A 85 -3.63 7.19 11.29
CA LEU A 85 -3.15 8.55 11.03
C LEU A 85 -4.29 9.58 11.01
N MET A 86 -5.50 9.17 10.62
CA MET A 86 -6.69 10.03 10.58
C MET A 86 -7.53 10.02 11.87
N GLY A 87 -7.35 9.02 12.73
CA GLY A 87 -8.10 8.85 13.98
C GLY A 87 -9.37 8.03 13.82
#